data_AF-A0A0A2TJU9-F1
#
_entry.id   AF-A0A0A2TJU9-F1
#
_cell.length_a   1.000
_cell.length_b   1.000
_cell.length_c   1.000
_cell.angle_alpha   90.00
_cell.angle_beta   90.00
_cell.angle_gamma   90.00
#
_symmetry.space_group_name_H-M   'P 1'
#
loop_
_entity.id
_entity.type
_entity.pdbx_description
1 polymer ?
#
loop_
_entity_poly.entity_id
_entity_poly.type
_entity_poly.pdbx_seq_one_letter_code
_entity_poly.pdbx_strand_id
1 'polypeptide(L)'
;MRSINDILKNNVLTTKTPISNLESILNTQSDSPTDHQNNGVCGSNQIETFRCITCHDRGIVLEGDVAYPCSCMQTRKLENQFRNARISRELMKCRLEKFRFDYYTQDTNDQSHYEAASRALNASKSFVKECKFNPHAPGILFTGPVGSGKTFLAASIANELLDAQLQVLFLVVPDLLDELRATYKSEINEIDLLDSARTIPILILDDLGAHNYTDWTRNRIYSIINYRMNELLPTIITSNLSLDEMEDYIGVRTTSRIIQSSRIFRLSVEEDIRHQIYYEREGKK
;
A
#
# COMPACT_ATOMS: atom_id res chain seq x y z
N MET A 1 -34.30 -8.13 -4.53
CA MET A 1 -32.95 -7.88 -5.07
C MET A 1 -32.87 -6.40 -5.38
N ARG A 2 -31.97 -5.65 -4.74
CA ARG A 2 -31.76 -4.23 -5.07
C ARG A 2 -30.79 -4.14 -6.24
N SER A 3 -31.01 -3.20 -7.16
CA SER A 3 -30.16 -3.02 -8.33
C SER A 3 -28.76 -2.55 -7.91
N ILE A 4 -27.71 -2.89 -8.66
CA ILE A 4 -26.33 -2.41 -8.42
C ILE A 4 -26.28 -0.87 -8.33
N ASN A 5 -27.16 -0.19 -9.05
CA ASN A 5 -27.31 1.27 -9.00
C ASN A 5 -27.82 1.80 -7.65
N ASP A 6 -28.51 0.99 -6.85
CA ASP A 6 -29.05 1.39 -5.54
C ASP A 6 -28.01 1.33 -4.42
N ILE A 7 -26.95 0.53 -4.59
CA ILE A 7 -25.86 0.37 -3.62
C ILE A 7 -24.92 1.58 -3.66
N LEU A 8 -24.74 2.18 -4.84
CA LEU A 8 -23.84 3.32 -5.05
C LEU A 8 -24.33 4.64 -4.41
N LYS A 9 -25.62 4.75 -4.09
CA LYS A 9 -26.25 6.00 -3.62
C LYS A 9 -26.23 6.23 -2.11
N ASN A 10 -26.05 5.20 -1.27
CA ASN A 10 -26.45 5.28 0.15
C ASN A 10 -25.32 5.25 1.22
N ASN A 11 -24.05 5.12 0.86
CA ASN A 11 -22.96 4.93 1.86
C ASN A 11 -22.03 6.14 2.03
N VAL A 12 -22.59 7.30 2.41
CA VAL A 12 -21.79 8.49 2.80
C VAL A 12 -22.16 8.89 4.23
N LEU A 13 -21.51 8.24 5.21
CA LEU A 13 -21.50 8.72 6.59
C LEU A 13 -20.34 9.70 6.76
N THR A 14 -20.68 10.94 7.13
CA THR A 14 -19.78 12.08 7.25
C THR A 14 -19.19 12.16 8.66
N THR A 15 -17.88 12.36 8.80
CA THR A 15 -17.25 12.68 10.08
C THR A 15 -16.54 14.03 9.98
N LYS A 16 -16.96 14.96 10.86
CA LYS A 16 -16.39 16.30 11.04
C LYS A 16 -15.23 16.26 12.05
N THR A 17 -14.19 17.02 11.74
CA THR A 17 -12.98 17.44 12.51
C THR A 17 -13.32 18.24 13.80
N PRO A 18 -12.37 18.71 14.67
CA PRO A 18 -10.93 19.00 14.46
C PRO A 18 -9.93 18.67 15.61
N ILE A 19 -8.64 18.87 15.31
CA ILE A 19 -7.44 18.81 16.18
C ILE A 19 -7.10 20.23 16.70
N SER A 20 -6.53 20.34 17.91
CA SER A 20 -5.77 21.52 18.35
C SER A 20 -4.52 21.16 19.17
N ASN A 21 -3.37 21.70 18.72
CA ASN A 21 -2.14 22.19 19.37
C ASN A 21 -1.67 21.62 20.73
N LEU A 22 -0.35 21.37 20.86
CA LEU A 22 0.57 22.25 21.61
C LEU A 22 2.05 21.79 21.50
N GLU A 23 2.94 22.73 21.22
CA GLU A 23 4.39 22.64 21.40
C GLU A 23 4.83 23.08 22.82
N SER A 24 6.07 22.71 23.16
CA SER A 24 7.10 23.47 23.91
C SER A 24 7.56 22.92 25.26
N ILE A 25 8.83 23.27 25.59
CA ILE A 25 9.53 23.27 26.91
C ILE A 25 10.33 21.98 27.21
N LEU A 26 11.64 21.93 27.50
CA LEU A 26 12.68 22.92 27.88
C LEU A 26 14.11 22.34 27.68
N ASN A 27 15.07 23.24 27.47
CA ASN A 27 16.53 23.07 27.61
C ASN A 27 16.96 22.81 29.06
N THR A 28 18.13 22.19 29.27
CA THR A 28 19.16 22.64 30.23
C THR A 28 20.53 22.00 29.93
N GLN A 29 21.58 22.80 30.16
CA GLN A 29 23.00 22.58 29.85
C GLN A 29 23.73 21.74 30.92
N SER A 30 24.90 21.18 30.57
CA SER A 30 26.25 21.39 31.20
C SER A 30 26.74 20.04 31.78
N ASP A 31 27.99 19.56 31.73
CA ASP A 31 29.33 20.13 31.70
C ASP A 31 30.36 19.13 31.10
N SER A 32 31.49 19.65 30.63
CA SER A 32 32.78 18.95 30.40
C SER A 32 33.72 19.24 31.59
N PRO A 33 34.77 18.46 31.95
CA PRO A 33 36.02 18.40 31.15
C PRO A 33 36.94 17.15 31.35
N THR A 34 37.93 16.98 30.45
CA THR A 34 39.40 16.86 30.72
C THR A 34 40.16 15.91 29.77
N ASP A 35 41.25 16.45 29.24
CA ASP A 35 42.30 15.83 28.42
C ASP A 35 43.13 14.78 29.18
N HIS A 36 43.57 13.73 28.48
CA HIS A 36 44.92 13.18 28.64
C HIS A 36 45.42 12.51 27.35
N GLN A 37 46.58 12.97 26.88
CA GLN A 37 47.42 12.35 25.85
C GLN A 37 48.00 11.02 26.37
N ASN A 38 48.11 9.98 25.54
CA ASN A 38 49.39 9.56 24.90
C ASN A 38 49.37 8.10 24.35
N ASN A 39 50.20 7.90 23.33
CA ASN A 39 50.85 6.66 22.86
C ASN A 39 50.07 5.60 22.07
N GLY A 40 50.58 5.36 20.86
CA GLY A 40 50.12 4.32 19.95
C GLY A 40 50.65 2.93 20.26
N VAL A 41 49.94 1.93 19.73
CA VAL A 41 50.45 0.61 19.39
C VAL A 41 49.77 0.15 18.10
N CYS A 42 50.60 -0.33 17.18
CA CYS A 42 50.23 -0.96 15.92
C CYS A 42 49.53 -2.31 16.21
N GLY A 43 48.26 -2.43 15.80
CA GLY A 43 47.51 -3.67 15.81
C GLY A 43 46.65 -3.72 14.56
N SER A 44 46.78 -4.78 13.79
CA SER A 44 46.01 -5.06 12.57
C SER A 44 44.52 -5.22 12.90
N ASN A 45 43.78 -4.11 12.99
CA ASN A 45 42.34 -4.13 13.18
C ASN A 45 41.65 -4.30 11.83
N GLN A 46 41.12 -5.49 11.57
CA GLN A 46 39.98 -5.60 10.68
C GLN A 46 38.85 -4.83 11.35
N ILE A 47 38.56 -3.63 10.86
CA ILE A 47 37.48 -2.81 11.37
C ILE A 47 36.18 -3.55 11.00
N GLU A 48 35.58 -4.24 11.96
CA GLU A 48 34.24 -4.79 11.80
C GLU A 48 33.29 -3.60 11.53
N THR A 49 32.86 -3.47 10.29
CA THR A 49 31.97 -2.39 9.87
C THR A 49 30.55 -2.74 10.27
N PHE A 50 30.13 -2.28 11.46
CA PHE A 50 28.77 -2.42 11.92
C PHE A 50 27.87 -1.34 11.34
N ARG A 51 26.63 -1.70 10.98
CA ARG A 51 25.63 -0.74 10.50
C ARG A 51 25.09 0.15 11.63
N CYS A 52 25.07 -0.37 12.86
CA CYS A 52 24.75 0.37 14.07
C CYS A 52 25.85 0.21 15.12
N ILE A 53 26.54 1.30 15.44
CA ILE A 53 27.61 1.33 16.45
C ILE A 53 27.09 1.13 17.89
N THR A 54 25.79 1.37 18.14
CA THR A 54 25.22 1.29 19.49
C THR A 54 24.96 -0.15 19.92
N CYS A 55 24.44 -1.00 19.02
CA CYS A 55 24.14 -2.40 19.34
C CYS A 55 25.06 -3.40 18.63
N HIS A 56 25.98 -2.95 17.77
CA HIS A 56 26.78 -3.80 16.88
C HIS A 56 25.90 -4.79 16.09
N ASP A 57 24.86 -4.24 15.48
CA ASP A 57 23.85 -4.94 14.68
C ASP A 57 22.98 -5.98 15.42
N ARG A 58 23.15 -6.16 16.74
CA ARG A 58 22.35 -7.10 17.57
C ARG A 58 20.91 -6.65 17.80
N GLY A 59 20.63 -5.36 17.68
CA GLY A 59 19.29 -4.80 17.93
C GLY A 59 18.92 -4.60 19.40
N ILE A 60 19.81 -4.98 20.33
CA ILE A 60 19.64 -4.81 21.78
C ILE A 60 20.86 -4.12 22.38
N VAL A 61 20.63 -3.31 23.42
CA VAL A 61 21.67 -2.66 24.23
C VAL A 61 21.60 -3.23 25.64
N LEU A 62 22.75 -3.56 26.22
CA LEU A 62 22.86 -4.13 27.56
C LEU A 62 23.38 -3.04 28.51
N GLU A 63 22.65 -2.74 29.58
CA GLU A 63 23.11 -1.91 30.69
C GLU A 63 23.00 -2.72 31.98
N GLY A 64 24.14 -3.20 32.48
CA GLY A 64 24.18 -4.15 33.59
C GLY A 64 23.45 -5.45 33.25
N ASP A 65 22.48 -5.83 34.08
CA ASP A 65 21.67 -7.05 33.91
C ASP A 65 20.38 -6.80 33.11
N VAL A 66 20.17 -5.59 32.56
CA VAL A 66 18.95 -5.22 31.84
C VAL A 66 19.24 -5.03 30.34
N ALA A 67 18.37 -5.60 29.50
CA ALA A 67 18.43 -5.48 28.05
C ALA A 67 17.31 -4.57 27.54
N TYR A 68 17.66 -3.58 26.72
CA TYR A 68 16.72 -2.66 26.08
C TYR A 68 16.80 -2.76 24.55
N PRO A 69 15.68 -2.59 23.81
CA PRO A 69 15.71 -2.52 22.36
C PRO A 69 16.51 -1.29 21.91
N CYS A 70 17.46 -1.49 21.00
CA CYS A 70 18.23 -0.40 20.43
C CYS A 70 17.33 0.50 19.57
N SER A 71 17.55 1.82 19.58
CA SER A 71 16.83 2.77 18.72
C SER A 71 16.91 2.41 17.23
N CYS A 72 18.01 1.79 16.78
CA CYS A 72 18.16 1.34 15.40
C CYS A 72 17.15 0.26 14.99
N MET A 73 16.53 -0.45 15.95
CA MET A 73 15.52 -1.47 15.66
C MET A 73 14.29 -0.86 14.99
N GLN A 74 13.91 0.35 15.38
CA GLN A 74 12.76 1.02 14.79
C GLN A 74 13.04 1.39 13.33
N THR A 75 14.22 1.96 13.05
CA THR A 75 14.68 2.25 11.69
C THR A 75 14.77 0.98 10.84
N ARG A 76 15.34 -0.11 11.36
CA ARG A 76 15.43 -1.40 10.65
C ARG A 76 14.08 -2.03 10.39
N LYS A 77 13.16 -1.93 11.35
CA LYS A 77 11.79 -2.44 11.21
C LYS A 77 11.08 -1.72 10.06
N LEU A 78 11.18 -0.38 10.02
CA LEU A 78 10.66 0.43 8.91
C LEU A 78 11.29 0.02 7.57
N GLU A 79 12.62 -0.03 7.49
CA GLU A 79 13.33 -0.42 6.26
C GLU A 79 12.93 -1.82 5.76
N ASN A 80 12.78 -2.77 6.69
CA ASN A 80 12.33 -4.12 6.37
C ASN A 80 10.87 -4.14 5.93
N GLN A 81 9.99 -3.34 6.55
CA GLN A 81 8.60 -3.19 6.10
C GLN A 81 8.54 -2.65 4.67
N PHE A 82 9.29 -1.60 4.34
CA PHE A 82 9.37 -1.08 2.97
C PHE A 82 9.91 -2.12 1.98
N ARG A 83 10.93 -2.88 2.37
CA ARG A 83 11.51 -3.95 1.54
C ARG A 83 10.53 -5.08 1.29
N ASN A 84 9.83 -5.50 2.34
CA ASN A 84 8.90 -6.63 2.29
C ASN A 84 7.55 -6.25 1.66
N ALA A 85 7.24 -4.96 1.55
CA ALA A 85 6.01 -4.47 0.93
C ALA A 85 5.97 -4.65 -0.60
N ARG A 86 7.10 -4.99 -1.25
CA ARG A 86 7.19 -5.24 -2.71
C ARG A 86 6.71 -4.06 -3.60
N ILE A 87 6.78 -2.82 -3.10
CA ILE A 87 6.45 -1.61 -3.87
C ILE A 87 7.63 -1.24 -4.79
N SER A 88 7.36 -0.96 -6.06
CA SER A 88 8.41 -0.53 -7.00
C SER A 88 8.97 0.85 -6.64
N ARG A 89 10.21 1.14 -7.07
CA ARG A 89 10.89 2.42 -6.77
C ARG A 89 10.12 3.65 -7.26
N GLU A 90 9.38 3.52 -8.36
CA GLU A 90 8.53 4.59 -8.89
C GLU A 90 7.32 4.83 -7.97
N LEU A 91 6.64 3.75 -7.58
CA LEU A 91 5.44 3.79 -6.75
C LEU A 91 5.73 4.23 -5.31
N MET A 92 6.95 4.03 -4.79
CA MET A 92 7.37 4.56 -3.49
C MET A 92 7.30 6.09 -3.39
N LYS A 93 7.25 6.81 -4.51
CA LYS A 93 7.19 8.28 -4.55
C LYS A 93 5.76 8.83 -4.56
N CYS A 94 4.77 7.96 -4.76
CA CYS A 94 3.35 8.30 -4.78
C CYS A 94 2.87 8.71 -3.40
N ARG A 95 2.05 9.76 -3.32
CA ARG A 95 1.51 10.34 -2.08
C ARG A 95 0.13 10.90 -2.38
N LEU A 96 -0.82 10.81 -1.45
CA LEU A 96 -2.19 11.30 -1.69
C LEU A 96 -2.20 12.83 -1.88
N GLU A 97 -1.24 13.55 -1.29
CA GLU A 97 -1.08 15.00 -1.46
C GLU A 97 -0.63 15.38 -2.88
N LYS A 98 0.01 14.46 -3.61
CA LYS A 98 0.45 14.68 -4.99
C LYS A 98 -0.62 14.34 -6.03
N PHE A 99 -1.81 13.94 -5.60
CA PHE A 99 -2.93 13.67 -6.50
C PHE A 99 -3.37 14.98 -7.18
N ARG A 100 -3.27 15.04 -8.51
CA ARG A 100 -3.61 16.24 -9.28
C ARG A 100 -4.99 16.12 -9.91
N PHE A 101 -5.86 17.09 -9.62
CA PHE A 101 -7.19 17.14 -10.20
C PHE A 101 -7.23 17.71 -11.61
N ASP A 102 -6.17 18.39 -12.06
CA ASP A 102 -6.08 19.05 -13.37
C ASP A 102 -6.33 18.11 -14.55
N TYR A 103 -6.18 16.80 -14.34
CA TYR A 103 -6.37 15.76 -15.35
C TYR A 103 -7.80 15.20 -15.41
N TYR A 104 -8.69 15.64 -14.51
CA TYR A 104 -10.06 15.17 -14.40
C TYR A 104 -11.02 16.30 -14.72
N THR A 105 -11.69 16.21 -15.87
CA THR A 105 -12.59 17.26 -16.37
C THR A 105 -13.86 17.38 -15.53
N GLN A 106 -14.39 18.61 -15.48
CA GLN A 106 -15.65 18.94 -14.83
C GLN A 106 -16.77 19.00 -15.88
N ASP A 107 -17.28 17.84 -16.28
CA ASP A 107 -18.48 17.79 -17.12
C ASP A 107 -19.74 18.12 -16.31
N THR A 108 -20.66 18.88 -16.91
CA THR A 108 -21.89 19.34 -16.26
C THR A 108 -22.99 18.27 -16.18
N ASN A 109 -22.76 17.05 -16.69
CA ASN A 109 -23.73 15.96 -16.69
C ASN A 109 -23.38 14.86 -15.68
N ASP A 110 -24.26 14.71 -14.69
CA ASP A 110 -24.56 13.62 -13.72
C ASP A 110 -23.46 12.79 -13.03
N GLN A 111 -22.19 12.88 -13.43
CA GLN A 111 -21.01 12.43 -12.66
C GLN A 111 -19.73 12.89 -13.35
N SER A 112 -19.23 14.07 -12.98
CA SER A 112 -17.97 14.56 -13.54
C SER A 112 -16.80 13.64 -13.19
N HIS A 113 -15.84 13.51 -14.11
CA HIS A 113 -14.58 12.80 -13.85
C HIS A 113 -13.90 13.32 -12.57
N TYR A 114 -13.99 14.63 -12.36
CA TYR A 114 -13.55 15.32 -11.15
C TYR A 114 -14.21 14.81 -9.87
N GLU A 115 -15.55 14.70 -9.84
CA GLU A 115 -16.28 14.22 -8.66
C GLU A 115 -15.93 12.77 -8.33
N ALA A 116 -15.83 11.90 -9.34
CA ALA A 116 -15.43 10.52 -9.17
C ALA A 116 -14.02 10.40 -8.56
N ALA A 117 -13.07 11.17 -9.10
CA ALA A 117 -11.70 11.25 -8.58
C ALA A 117 -11.66 11.81 -7.14
N SER A 118 -12.47 12.83 -6.85
CA SER A 118 -12.57 13.43 -5.50
C SER A 118 -13.11 12.42 -4.49
N ARG A 119 -14.15 11.67 -4.84
CA ARG A 119 -14.69 10.58 -4.01
C ARG A 119 -13.65 9.50 -3.76
N ALA A 120 -12.91 9.08 -4.79
CA ALA A 120 -11.85 8.08 -4.68
C ALA A 120 -10.70 8.56 -3.77
N LEU A 121 -10.25 9.82 -3.92
CA LEU A 121 -9.20 10.40 -3.08
C LEU A 121 -9.66 10.50 -1.61
N ASN A 122 -10.88 10.98 -1.37
CA ASN A 122 -11.43 11.08 -0.02
C ASN A 122 -11.58 9.70 0.63
N ALA A 123 -12.05 8.71 -0.13
CA ALA A 123 -12.13 7.34 0.34
C ALA A 123 -10.75 6.76 0.67
N SER A 124 -9.73 7.07 -0.13
CA SER A 124 -8.34 6.68 0.13
C SER A 124 -7.84 7.25 1.47
N LYS A 125 -8.04 8.55 1.69
CA LYS A 125 -7.67 9.22 2.96
C LYS A 125 -8.43 8.64 4.15
N SER A 126 -9.73 8.36 4.00
CA SER A 126 -10.53 7.76 5.07
C SER A 126 -10.08 6.33 5.37
N PHE A 127 -9.79 5.52 4.36
CA PHE A 127 -9.30 4.16 4.53
C PHE A 127 -7.98 4.11 5.29
N VAL A 128 -7.01 4.97 4.95
CA VAL A 128 -5.75 5.09 5.70
C VAL A 128 -6.00 5.39 7.19
N LYS A 129 -6.96 6.27 7.50
CA LYS A 129 -7.33 6.57 8.89
C LYS A 129 -8.02 5.38 9.56
N GLU A 130 -8.96 4.73 8.87
CA GLU A 130 -9.71 3.58 9.38
C GLU A 130 -8.77 2.41 9.73
N CYS A 131 -7.83 2.06 8.84
CA CYS A 131 -6.88 0.96 9.07
C CYS A 131 -5.97 1.15 10.29
N LYS A 132 -5.76 2.39 10.76
CA LYS A 132 -4.97 2.66 11.98
C LYS A 132 -5.68 2.21 13.25
N PHE A 133 -7.00 2.15 13.24
CA PHE A 133 -7.82 1.85 14.42
C PHE A 133 -8.72 0.62 14.25
N ASN A 134 -8.97 0.20 13.01
CA ASN A 134 -9.79 -0.94 12.67
C ASN A 134 -9.02 -1.89 11.73
N PRO A 135 -8.50 -3.02 12.23
CA PRO A 135 -7.81 -4.00 11.39
C PRO A 135 -8.76 -4.73 10.43
N HIS A 136 -10.07 -4.57 10.59
CA HIS A 136 -11.11 -5.20 9.77
C HIS A 136 -11.88 -4.19 8.89
N ALA A 137 -11.23 -3.10 8.51
CA ALA A 137 -11.83 -2.10 7.62
C ALA A 137 -12.20 -2.73 6.26
N PRO A 138 -13.38 -2.40 5.68
CA PRO A 138 -13.71 -2.82 4.33
C PRO A 138 -12.66 -2.34 3.32
N GLY A 139 -12.37 -3.19 2.33
CA GLY A 139 -11.44 -2.91 1.26
C GLY A 139 -11.88 -1.79 0.32
N ILE A 140 -11.03 -1.51 -0.68
CA ILE A 140 -11.35 -0.60 -1.77
C ILE A 140 -11.14 -1.30 -3.10
N LEU A 141 -12.11 -1.18 -4.01
CA LEU A 141 -11.96 -1.55 -5.40
C LEU A 141 -11.93 -0.29 -6.27
N PHE A 142 -10.80 -0.03 -6.91
CA PHE A 142 -10.65 0.99 -7.95
C PHE A 142 -10.85 0.37 -9.33
N THR A 143 -11.84 0.84 -10.09
CA THR A 143 -12.10 0.40 -11.46
C THR A 143 -11.98 1.54 -12.47
N GLY A 144 -11.86 1.21 -13.76
CA GLY A 144 -11.91 2.18 -14.86
C GLY A 144 -10.73 2.12 -15.82
N PRO A 145 -10.72 2.91 -16.90
CA PRO A 145 -9.78 2.77 -18.00
C PRO A 145 -8.32 2.90 -17.59
N VAL A 146 -7.43 2.35 -18.41
CA VAL A 146 -5.98 2.49 -18.27
C VAL A 146 -5.62 3.99 -18.19
N GLY A 147 -4.64 4.34 -17.35
CA GLY A 147 -4.21 5.74 -17.22
C GLY A 147 -5.04 6.62 -16.29
N SER A 148 -6.12 6.11 -15.67
CA SER A 148 -7.01 6.92 -14.82
C SER A 148 -6.53 7.19 -13.38
N GLY A 149 -5.31 6.77 -13.01
CA GLY A 149 -4.73 7.03 -11.68
C GLY A 149 -5.03 6.00 -10.58
N LYS A 150 -5.62 4.84 -10.91
CA LYS A 150 -5.94 3.76 -9.93
C LYS A 150 -4.71 3.25 -9.16
N THR A 151 -3.67 2.82 -9.89
CA THR A 151 -2.41 2.35 -9.30
C THR A 151 -1.72 3.43 -8.48
N PHE A 152 -1.81 4.70 -8.91
CA PHE A 152 -1.28 5.82 -8.16
C PHE A 152 -1.96 5.96 -6.79
N LEU A 153 -3.29 5.85 -6.72
CA LEU A 153 -4.03 5.88 -5.45
C LEU A 153 -3.67 4.68 -4.58
N ALA A 154 -3.65 3.48 -5.13
CA ALA A 154 -3.29 2.27 -4.39
C ALA A 154 -1.87 2.35 -3.80
N ALA A 155 -0.90 2.79 -4.60
CA ALA A 155 0.48 3.01 -4.14
C ALA A 155 0.58 4.12 -3.09
N SER A 156 -0.17 5.21 -3.26
CA SER A 156 -0.20 6.31 -2.29
C SER A 156 -0.76 5.85 -0.94
N ILE A 157 -1.83 5.05 -0.95
CA ILE A 157 -2.39 4.42 0.26
C ILE A 157 -1.34 3.51 0.91
N ALA A 158 -0.67 2.65 0.13
CA ALA A 158 0.37 1.77 0.66
C ALA A 158 1.49 2.56 1.37
N ASN A 159 1.98 3.63 0.73
CA ASN A 159 3.03 4.46 1.31
C ASN A 159 2.59 5.12 2.61
N GLU A 160 1.37 5.67 2.69
CA GLU A 160 0.88 6.27 3.94
C GLU A 160 0.65 5.26 5.06
N LEU A 161 0.24 4.03 4.73
CA LEU A 161 0.11 2.94 5.69
C LEU A 161 1.48 2.46 6.20
N LEU A 162 2.47 2.36 5.31
CA LEU A 162 3.86 2.05 5.68
C LEU A 162 4.48 3.15 6.55
N ASP A 163 4.25 4.41 6.21
CA ASP A 163 4.65 5.57 7.02
C ASP A 163 3.99 5.52 8.42
N ALA A 164 2.78 4.94 8.52
CA ALA A 164 2.09 4.64 9.76
C ALA A 164 2.51 3.32 10.44
N GLN A 165 3.60 2.68 9.99
CA GLN A 165 4.15 1.41 10.50
C GLN A 165 3.23 0.19 10.37
N LEU A 166 2.21 0.26 9.52
CA LEU A 166 1.34 -0.87 9.23
C LEU A 166 1.97 -1.79 8.19
N GLN A 167 1.69 -3.09 8.32
CA GLN A 167 2.18 -4.10 7.39
C GLN A 167 1.30 -4.12 6.13
N VAL A 168 1.93 -3.84 5.00
CA VAL A 168 1.30 -3.83 3.68
C VAL A 168 2.09 -4.74 2.75
N LEU A 169 1.39 -5.52 1.93
CA LEU A 169 1.98 -6.23 0.80
C LEU A 169 1.36 -5.72 -0.50
N PHE A 170 2.19 -5.23 -1.41
CA PHE A 170 1.79 -4.75 -2.73
C PHE A 170 2.17 -5.79 -3.77
N LEU A 171 1.18 -6.34 -4.47
CA LEU A 171 1.39 -7.34 -5.53
C LEU A 171 0.75 -6.86 -6.81
N VAL A 172 1.53 -6.85 -7.88
CA VAL A 172 0.98 -6.77 -9.25
C VAL A 172 0.47 -8.17 -9.60
N VAL A 173 -0.82 -8.28 -9.89
CA VAL A 173 -1.49 -9.57 -10.14
C VAL A 173 -0.80 -10.37 -11.25
N PRO A 174 -0.44 -9.78 -12.41
CA PRO A 174 0.48 -10.36 -13.38
C PRO A 174 1.68 -11.11 -12.79
N ASP A 175 2.53 -10.38 -12.08
CA ASP A 175 3.80 -10.86 -11.56
C ASP A 175 3.58 -11.95 -10.51
N LEU A 176 2.57 -11.78 -9.66
CA LEU A 176 2.15 -12.79 -8.67
C LEU A 176 1.85 -14.12 -9.35
N LEU A 177 1.04 -14.10 -10.41
CA LEU A 177 0.61 -15.32 -11.08
C LEU A 177 1.78 -16.02 -11.78
N ASP A 178 2.70 -15.26 -12.35
CA ASP A 178 3.89 -15.82 -12.98
C ASP A 178 4.89 -16.37 -11.95
N GLU A 179 5.07 -15.72 -10.79
CA GLU A 179 5.88 -16.24 -9.67
C GLU A 179 5.30 -17.54 -9.10
N LEU A 180 3.97 -17.60 -8.96
CA LEU A 180 3.26 -18.82 -8.57
C LEU A 180 3.42 -19.94 -9.61
N ARG A 181 3.37 -19.63 -10.91
CA ARG A 181 3.64 -20.62 -11.98
C ARG A 181 5.08 -21.12 -11.96
N ALA A 182 6.04 -20.23 -11.70
CA ALA A 182 7.45 -20.59 -11.64
C ALA A 182 7.76 -21.53 -10.45
N THR A 183 7.04 -21.38 -9.35
CA THR A 183 7.25 -22.17 -8.12
C THR A 183 6.68 -23.59 -8.17
N TYR A 184 5.91 -23.98 -9.21
CA TYR A 184 5.50 -25.38 -9.43
C TYR A 184 6.67 -26.37 -9.53
N LYS A 185 7.89 -25.91 -9.83
CA LYS A 185 9.08 -26.76 -9.87
C LYS A 185 9.74 -26.97 -8.50
N SER A 186 9.30 -26.24 -7.47
CA SER A 186 9.82 -26.28 -6.10
C SER A 186 8.68 -25.99 -5.11
N GLU A 187 7.99 -27.04 -4.66
CA GLU A 187 6.75 -26.97 -3.85
C GLU A 187 6.82 -26.05 -2.61
N ILE A 188 8.02 -25.82 -2.07
CA ILE A 188 8.24 -25.07 -0.83
C ILE A 188 7.92 -23.57 -0.99
N ASN A 189 8.23 -22.97 -2.15
CA ASN A 189 8.17 -21.51 -2.32
C ASN A 189 6.77 -20.99 -2.72
N GLU A 190 5.92 -21.81 -3.34
CA GLU A 190 4.55 -21.40 -3.76
C GLU A 190 3.65 -21.17 -2.53
N ILE A 191 3.77 -22.05 -1.53
CA ILE A 191 2.97 -22.04 -0.31
C ILE A 191 3.23 -20.74 0.47
N ASP A 192 4.49 -20.36 0.62
CA ASP A 192 4.88 -19.17 1.39
C ASP A 192 4.33 -17.87 0.80
N LEU A 193 4.31 -17.72 -0.52
CA LEU A 193 3.79 -16.51 -1.18
C LEU A 193 2.27 -16.42 -1.10
N LEU A 194 1.56 -17.52 -1.37
CA LEU A 194 0.10 -17.56 -1.25
C LEU A 194 -0.36 -17.30 0.18
N ASP A 195 0.29 -17.92 1.16
CA ASP A 195 -0.06 -17.73 2.56
C ASP A 195 0.29 -16.33 3.04
N SER A 196 1.39 -15.75 2.58
CA SER A 196 1.70 -14.33 2.82
C SER A 196 0.60 -13.42 2.26
N ALA A 197 0.15 -13.63 1.02
CA ALA A 197 -0.92 -12.83 0.42
C ALA A 197 -2.27 -13.00 1.15
N ARG A 198 -2.57 -14.21 1.64
CA ARG A 198 -3.78 -14.48 2.42
C ARG A 198 -3.75 -13.80 3.79
N THR A 199 -2.65 -13.89 4.52
CA THR A 199 -2.60 -13.58 5.96
C THR A 199 -2.08 -12.18 6.29
N ILE A 200 -1.41 -11.50 5.36
CA ILE A 200 -0.91 -10.13 5.59
C ILE A 200 -2.05 -9.19 6.01
N PRO A 201 -1.85 -8.29 6.99
CA PRO A 201 -2.92 -7.40 7.47
C PRO A 201 -3.57 -6.58 6.35
N ILE A 202 -2.76 -5.99 5.46
CA ILE A 202 -3.26 -5.18 4.34
C ILE A 202 -2.62 -5.68 3.04
N LEU A 203 -3.45 -6.06 2.08
CA LEU A 203 -3.03 -6.50 0.76
C LEU A 203 -3.47 -5.49 -0.30
N ILE A 204 -2.57 -5.19 -1.22
CA ILE A 204 -2.90 -4.49 -2.47
C ILE A 204 -2.66 -5.45 -3.64
N LEU A 205 -3.72 -5.65 -4.43
CA LEU A 205 -3.68 -6.36 -5.70
C LEU A 205 -3.84 -5.35 -6.83
N ASP A 206 -2.74 -5.03 -7.48
CA ASP A 206 -2.71 -4.09 -8.60
C ASP A 206 -2.91 -4.83 -9.93
N ASP A 207 -3.68 -4.21 -10.82
CA ASP A 207 -3.96 -4.65 -12.18
C ASP A 207 -4.66 -6.02 -12.29
N LEU A 208 -5.72 -6.21 -11.48
CA LEU A 208 -6.62 -7.36 -11.56
C LEU A 208 -7.46 -7.29 -12.84
N GLY A 209 -6.88 -7.67 -13.98
CA GLY A 209 -7.59 -7.70 -15.26
C GLY A 209 -6.73 -7.89 -16.50
N ALA A 210 -5.41 -7.72 -16.39
CA ALA A 210 -4.51 -7.67 -17.55
C ALA A 210 -4.12 -9.03 -18.19
N HIS A 211 -4.70 -10.17 -17.77
CA HIS A 211 -4.27 -11.50 -18.22
C HIS A 211 -5.37 -12.41 -18.76
N ASN A 212 -4.95 -13.37 -19.58
CA ASN A 212 -5.73 -14.56 -19.90
C ASN A 212 -5.89 -15.45 -18.66
N TYR A 213 -7.05 -15.35 -18.02
CA TYR A 213 -7.38 -16.12 -16.82
C TYR A 213 -7.71 -17.57 -17.17
N THR A 214 -6.73 -18.45 -16.97
CA THR A 214 -6.97 -19.90 -16.94
C THR A 214 -7.71 -20.29 -15.66
N ASP A 215 -8.37 -21.46 -15.64
CA ASP A 215 -9.05 -21.95 -14.43
C ASP A 215 -8.12 -22.05 -13.22
N TRP A 216 -6.86 -22.41 -13.46
CA TRP A 216 -5.81 -22.40 -12.45
C TRP A 216 -5.65 -20.99 -11.83
N THR A 217 -5.53 -19.97 -12.68
CA THR A 217 -5.34 -18.57 -12.28
C THR A 217 -6.55 -18.07 -11.48
N ARG A 218 -7.77 -18.36 -11.97
CA ARG A 218 -9.02 -18.05 -11.28
C ARG A 218 -9.09 -18.67 -9.89
N ASN A 219 -8.69 -19.93 -9.76
CA ASN A 219 -8.68 -20.63 -8.48
C ASN A 219 -7.72 -20.01 -7.47
N ARG A 220 -6.57 -19.49 -7.91
CA ARG A 220 -5.61 -18.85 -6.99
C ARG A 220 -6.11 -17.50 -6.49
N ILE A 221 -6.63 -16.67 -7.39
CA ILE A 221 -7.25 -15.39 -7.04
C ILE A 221 -8.44 -15.62 -6.11
N TYR A 222 -9.33 -16.56 -6.47
CA TYR A 222 -10.46 -16.94 -5.64
C TYR A 222 -10.02 -17.34 -4.23
N SER A 223 -8.95 -18.13 -4.12
CA SER A 223 -8.45 -18.58 -2.82
C SER A 223 -7.96 -17.44 -1.94
N ILE A 224 -7.21 -16.47 -2.50
CA ILE A 224 -6.75 -15.28 -1.78
C ILE A 224 -7.95 -14.44 -1.33
N ILE A 225 -8.83 -14.07 -2.27
CA ILE A 225 -10.00 -13.22 -2.00
C ILE A 225 -10.93 -13.88 -0.98
N ASN A 226 -11.20 -15.18 -1.12
CA ASN A 226 -12.10 -15.90 -0.22
C ASN A 226 -11.58 -15.94 1.21
N TYR A 227 -10.28 -16.23 1.40
CA TYR A 227 -9.68 -16.22 2.73
C TYR A 227 -9.78 -14.83 3.37
N ARG A 228 -9.35 -13.79 2.65
CA ARG A 228 -9.34 -12.42 3.16
C ARG A 228 -10.74 -11.90 3.47
N MET A 229 -11.73 -12.26 2.65
CA MET A 229 -13.13 -11.92 2.92
C MET A 229 -13.66 -12.60 4.19
N ASN A 230 -13.30 -13.88 4.42
CA ASN A 230 -13.72 -14.61 5.62
C ASN A 230 -13.07 -14.05 6.90
N GLU A 231 -11.79 -13.70 6.82
CA GLU A 231 -11.01 -13.14 7.95
C GLU A 231 -11.17 -11.62 8.09
N LEU A 232 -12.04 -11.00 7.27
CA LEU A 232 -12.28 -9.55 7.24
C LEU A 232 -10.99 -8.74 7.10
N LEU A 233 -10.06 -9.17 6.24
CA LEU A 233 -8.78 -8.52 6.04
C LEU A 233 -8.86 -7.45 4.92
N PRO A 234 -8.49 -6.18 5.21
CA PRO A 234 -8.55 -5.09 4.25
C PRO A 234 -7.78 -5.41 2.96
N THR A 235 -8.42 -5.23 1.82
CA THR A 235 -7.84 -5.49 0.51
C THR A 235 -8.11 -4.33 -0.43
N ILE A 236 -7.07 -3.79 -1.05
CA ILE A 236 -7.19 -2.78 -2.11
C ILE A 236 -6.97 -3.48 -3.43
N ILE A 237 -7.87 -3.29 -4.37
CA ILE A 237 -7.81 -3.89 -5.70
C ILE A 237 -7.87 -2.77 -6.74
N THR A 238 -7.00 -2.83 -7.74
CA THR A 238 -7.15 -1.99 -8.95
C THR A 238 -7.47 -2.88 -10.14
N SER A 239 -8.34 -2.41 -11.04
CA SER A 239 -8.69 -3.15 -12.24
C SER A 239 -9.09 -2.22 -13.38
N ASN A 240 -8.74 -2.61 -14.61
CA ASN A 240 -9.24 -1.99 -15.83
C ASN A 240 -10.61 -2.55 -16.26
N LEU A 241 -11.05 -3.66 -15.68
CA LEU A 241 -12.32 -4.32 -16.00
C LEU A 241 -13.49 -3.59 -15.33
N SER A 242 -14.63 -3.57 -16.03
CA SER A 242 -15.95 -3.34 -15.44
C SER A 242 -16.36 -4.53 -14.55
N LEU A 243 -17.39 -4.36 -13.72
CA LEU A 243 -17.86 -5.44 -12.85
C LEU A 243 -18.39 -6.63 -13.67
N ASP A 244 -19.05 -6.38 -14.80
CA ASP A 244 -19.55 -7.43 -15.68
C ASP A 244 -18.38 -8.21 -16.31
N GLU A 245 -17.37 -7.49 -16.82
CA GLU A 245 -16.14 -8.12 -17.34
C GLU A 245 -15.42 -8.92 -16.24
N MET A 246 -15.39 -8.45 -14.99
CA MET A 246 -14.84 -9.25 -13.89
C MET A 246 -15.59 -10.58 -13.75
N GLU A 247 -16.92 -10.60 -13.80
CA GLU A 247 -17.67 -11.86 -13.75
C GLU A 247 -17.27 -12.85 -14.85
N ASP A 248 -17.03 -12.35 -16.07
CA ASP A 248 -16.59 -13.17 -17.21
C ASP A 248 -15.15 -13.68 -17.05
N TYR A 249 -14.23 -12.81 -16.62
CA TYR A 249 -12.80 -13.11 -16.58
C TYR A 249 -12.37 -13.84 -15.29
N ILE A 250 -12.80 -13.38 -14.11
CA ILE A 250 -12.40 -13.94 -12.81
C ILE A 250 -13.47 -14.82 -12.15
N GLY A 251 -14.69 -14.83 -12.72
CA GLY A 251 -15.81 -15.67 -12.29
C GLY A 251 -16.74 -14.98 -11.30
N VAL A 252 -18.04 -15.15 -11.51
CA VAL A 252 -19.16 -14.59 -10.70
C VAL A 252 -18.92 -14.70 -9.19
N ARG A 253 -18.45 -15.87 -8.72
CA ARG A 253 -18.22 -16.12 -7.29
C ARG A 253 -17.11 -15.23 -6.73
N THR A 254 -16.02 -15.04 -7.46
CA THR A 254 -14.90 -14.19 -7.05
C THR A 254 -15.33 -12.73 -7.02
N THR A 255 -15.99 -12.27 -8.10
CA THR A 255 -16.50 -10.90 -8.22
C THR A 255 -17.48 -10.56 -7.09
N SER A 256 -18.41 -11.46 -6.78
CA SER A 256 -19.38 -11.28 -5.68
C SER A 256 -18.69 -11.05 -4.33
N ARG A 257 -17.61 -11.80 -4.03
CA ARG A 257 -16.83 -11.63 -2.78
C ARG A 257 -16.06 -10.32 -2.74
N ILE A 258 -15.51 -9.88 -3.89
CA ILE A 258 -14.85 -8.58 -4.00
C ILE A 258 -15.85 -7.46 -3.70
N ILE A 259 -17.03 -7.51 -4.33
CA ILE A 259 -18.11 -6.53 -4.12
C ILE A 259 -18.54 -6.49 -2.65
N GLN A 260 -18.70 -7.65 -2.02
CA GLN A 260 -19.12 -7.73 -0.61
C GLN A 260 -18.09 -7.13 0.36
N SER A 261 -16.80 -7.30 0.07
CA SER A 261 -15.70 -6.89 0.95
C SER A 261 -15.14 -5.50 0.65
N SER A 262 -15.58 -4.83 -0.42
CA SER A 262 -14.94 -3.60 -0.92
C SER A 262 -15.92 -2.45 -1.18
N ARG A 263 -15.46 -1.24 -0.93
CA ARG A 263 -16.08 0.00 -1.42
C ARG A 263 -15.59 0.27 -2.85
N ILE A 264 -16.51 0.45 -3.79
CA ILE A 264 -16.19 0.53 -5.22
C ILE A 264 -16.12 1.99 -5.68
N PHE A 265 -15.03 2.35 -6.37
CA PHE A 265 -14.82 3.67 -6.96
C PHE A 265 -14.32 3.52 -8.40
N ARG A 266 -15.09 4.06 -9.35
CA ARG A 266 -14.70 4.09 -10.76
C ARG A 266 -13.97 5.39 -11.06
N LEU A 267 -12.71 5.32 -11.47
CA LEU A 267 -11.93 6.45 -11.98
C LEU A 267 -11.92 6.43 -13.50
N SER A 268 -12.40 7.50 -14.10
CA SER A 268 -12.38 7.74 -15.55
C SER A 268 -11.75 9.09 -15.84
N VAL A 269 -11.13 9.20 -17.02
CA VAL A 269 -10.51 10.39 -17.59
C VAL A 269 -10.75 10.38 -19.10
N GLU A 270 -10.74 11.54 -19.74
CA GLU A 270 -10.81 11.65 -21.20
C GLU A 270 -9.52 11.19 -21.87
N GLU A 271 -8.37 11.60 -21.31
CA GLU A 271 -7.04 11.25 -21.81
C GLU A 271 -6.19 10.56 -20.74
N ASP A 272 -5.38 9.56 -21.13
CA ASP A 272 -4.46 8.86 -20.21
C ASP A 272 -3.54 9.87 -19.53
N ILE A 273 -3.59 9.91 -18.19
CA ILE A 273 -2.82 10.86 -17.37
C ILE A 273 -1.32 10.73 -17.65
N ARG A 274 -0.81 9.53 -17.94
CA ARG A 274 0.61 9.32 -18.24
C ARG A 274 1.01 9.98 -19.55
N HIS A 275 0.12 10.00 -20.55
CA HIS A 275 0.36 10.73 -21.80
C HIS A 275 0.36 12.24 -21.55
N GLN A 276 -0.59 12.74 -20.76
CA GLN A 276 -0.63 14.15 -20.37
C GLN A 276 0.63 14.59 -19.61
N ILE A 277 1.10 13.79 -18.64
CA ILE A 277 2.37 14.00 -17.93
C ILE A 277 3.55 14.03 -18.90
N TYR A 278 3.57 13.12 -19.88
CA TYR A 278 4.61 13.08 -20.90
C TYR A 278 4.64 14.38 -21.72
N TYR A 279 3.49 14.84 -22.23
CA TYR A 279 3.42 16.09 -23.00
C TYR A 279 3.79 17.33 -22.18
N GLU A 280 3.43 17.37 -20.90
CA GLU A 280 3.85 18.44 -19.98
C GLU A 280 5.37 18.50 -19.82
N ARG A 281 6.03 17.33 -19.68
CA ARG A 281 7.49 17.25 -19.56
C ARG A 281 8.21 17.71 -20.82
N GLU A 282 7.66 17.41 -21.98
CA GLU A 282 8.20 17.82 -23.29
C GLU A 282 7.85 19.26 -23.67
N GLY A 283 7.07 19.98 -22.85
CA GLY A 283 6.67 21.37 -23.11
C GLY A 283 5.69 21.55 -24.27
N LYS A 284 4.88 20.53 -24.60
CA LYS A 284 3.98 20.51 -25.77
C LYS A 284 2.52 20.86 -25.44
N LYS A 285 2.27 21.71 -24.45
CA LYS A 285 0.91 22.14 -24.05
C LYS A 285 0.56 23.50 -24.66
#